data_AF-A0ABD0UHH5-F1
#
_entry.id   AF-A0ABD0UHH5-F1
#
_cell.length_a   1.000
_cell.length_b   1.000
_cell.length_c   1.000
_cell.angle_alpha   90.00
_cell.angle_beta   90.00
_cell.angle_gamma   90.00
#
_symmetry.space_group_name_H-M   'P 1'
#
loop_
_entity.id
_entity.type
_entity.pdbx_description
1 polymer ?
#
loop_
_entity_poly.entity_id
_entity_poly.type
_entity_poly.pdbx_seq_one_letter_code
_entity_poly.pdbx_strand_id
1 'polypeptide(L)'
;MLIGRIDDLVNAATSISSAILSSTASRKCLTIADALEEISKFSEIFDDQDLYDFAVLYIQDKNQREAFMGLPTDWKVWFLKRRYQTSFTSLLSSGKI
;
A
#
# COMPACT_ATOMS: atom_id res chain seq x y z
N MET A 1 16.30 2.91 42.48
CA MET A 1 17.05 3.86 41.62
C MET A 1 16.12 4.36 40.53
N LEU A 2 15.63 5.59 40.66
CA LEU A 2 14.66 6.20 39.72
C LEU A 2 15.36 6.72 38.45
N ILE A 3 16.63 7.09 38.58
CA ILE A 3 17.52 7.59 37.52
C ILE A 3 17.74 6.54 36.42
N GLY A 4 18.05 5.28 36.77
CA GLY A 4 18.25 4.22 35.76
C GLY A 4 17.01 3.95 34.88
N ARG A 5 15.80 4.13 35.43
CA ARG A 5 14.56 3.99 34.65
C ARG A 5 14.33 5.16 33.69
N ILE A 6 14.88 6.35 33.98
CA ILE A 6 14.80 7.51 33.09
C ILE A 6 15.79 7.32 31.94
N ASP A 7 17.00 6.83 32.19
CA ASP A 7 17.97 6.49 31.15
C ASP A 7 17.43 5.44 30.18
N ASP A 8 16.80 4.36 30.70
CA ASP A 8 16.19 3.33 29.87
C ASP A 8 15.07 3.89 28.97
N LEU A 9 14.26 4.82 29.50
CA LEU A 9 13.18 5.46 28.75
C LEU A 9 13.72 6.39 27.66
N VAL A 10 14.76 7.17 27.95
CA VAL A 10 15.40 8.06 26.97
C VAL A 10 16.08 7.24 25.87
N ASN A 11 16.72 6.13 26.23
CA ASN A 11 17.31 5.22 25.26
C ASN A 11 16.26 4.58 24.35
N ALA A 12 15.13 4.13 24.91
CA ALA A 12 14.02 3.59 24.12
C ALA A 12 13.43 4.64 23.17
N ALA A 13 13.19 5.87 23.66
CA ALA A 13 12.68 6.96 22.85
C ALA A 13 13.65 7.36 21.72
N THR A 14 14.95 7.38 22.00
CA THR A 14 15.99 7.67 21.00
C THR A 14 16.06 6.57 19.95
N SER A 15 15.96 5.30 20.38
CA SER A 15 15.93 4.15 19.47
C SER A 15 14.72 4.20 18.54
N ILE A 16 13.53 4.50 19.07
CA ILE A 16 12.31 4.70 18.28
C ILE A 16 12.47 5.87 17.30
N SER A 17 13.00 7.00 17.76
CA SER A 17 13.20 8.19 16.92
C SER A 17 14.18 7.91 15.78
N SER A 18 15.28 7.20 16.07
CA SER A 18 16.25 6.78 15.06
C SER A 18 15.67 5.78 14.06
N ALA A 19 14.83 4.83 14.52
CA ALA A 19 14.12 3.89 13.66
C ALA A 19 13.09 4.61 12.76
N ILE A 20 12.38 5.60 13.29
CA ILE A 20 11.46 6.43 12.51
C ILE A 20 12.22 7.24 11.46
N LEU A 21 13.35 7.86 11.82
CA LEU A 21 14.19 8.62 10.89
C LEU A 21 14.80 7.72 9.80
N SER A 22 15.24 6.51 10.16
CA SER A 22 15.69 5.51 9.19
C SER A 22 14.55 5.02 8.29
N SER A 23 13.34 4.91 8.82
CA SER A 23 12.14 4.48 8.08
C SER A 23 11.61 5.58 7.15
N THR A 24 11.70 6.86 7.55
CA THR A 24 11.32 8.00 6.71
C THR A 24 12.36 8.31 5.63
N ALA A 25 13.67 8.11 5.90
CA ALA A 25 14.72 8.19 4.90
C ALA A 25 14.59 7.10 3.80
N SER A 26 13.91 5.99 4.11
CA SER A 26 13.61 4.90 3.17
C SER A 26 12.21 5.00 2.54
N ARG A 27 11.48 6.12 2.69
CA ARG A 27 10.30 6.37 1.86
C ARG A 27 10.77 6.88 0.50
N LYS A 28 11.24 5.97 -0.36
CA LYS A 28 11.22 6.23 -1.81
C LYS A 28 9.79 6.68 -2.12
N CYS A 29 9.63 7.90 -2.64
CA CYS A 29 8.34 8.36 -3.11
C CYS A 29 7.92 7.41 -4.23
N LEU A 30 7.00 6.50 -3.92
CA LEU A 30 6.58 5.46 -4.86
C LEU A 30 5.86 6.14 -6.02
N THR A 31 6.46 6.08 -7.19
CA THR A 31 5.94 6.70 -8.40
C THR A 31 4.87 5.82 -9.04
N ILE A 32 4.08 6.40 -9.95
CA ILE A 32 3.12 5.63 -10.76
C ILE A 32 3.87 4.58 -11.59
N ALA A 33 5.06 4.93 -12.11
CA ALA A 33 5.89 4.01 -12.88
C ALA A 33 6.30 2.77 -12.06
N ASP A 34 6.74 2.96 -10.81
CA ASP A 34 7.10 1.84 -9.92
C ASP A 34 5.90 0.91 -9.68
N ALA A 35 4.70 1.48 -9.51
CA ALA A 35 3.49 0.70 -9.29
C ALA A 35 3.01 -0.02 -10.56
N LEU A 36 3.17 0.59 -11.74
CA LEU A 36 2.89 -0.07 -13.02
C LEU A 36 3.87 -1.22 -13.29
N GLU A 37 5.16 -1.02 -13.02
CA GLU A 37 6.16 -2.09 -13.10
C GLU A 37 5.80 -3.23 -12.15
N GLU A 38 5.34 -2.91 -10.93
CA GLU A 38 4.89 -3.94 -9.99
C GLU A 38 3.65 -4.70 -10.48
N ILE A 39 2.65 -4.02 -11.04
CA ILE A 39 1.48 -4.65 -11.67
C ILE A 39 1.92 -5.55 -12.84
N SER A 40 2.93 -5.13 -13.60
CA SER A 40 3.44 -5.87 -14.76
C SER A 40 3.95 -7.28 -14.44
N LYS A 41 4.28 -7.54 -13.18
CA LYS A 41 4.76 -8.85 -12.70
C LYS A 41 3.64 -9.90 -12.60
N PHE A 42 2.38 -9.48 -12.63
CA PHE A 42 1.23 -10.37 -12.44
C PHE A 42 0.45 -10.54 -13.73
N SER A 43 0.71 -11.62 -14.46
CA SER A 43 0.01 -11.95 -15.73
C SER A 43 -1.51 -12.03 -15.54
N GLU A 44 -1.98 -12.52 -14.39
CA GLU A 44 -3.40 -12.62 -14.06
C GLU A 44 -4.17 -11.29 -14.13
N ILE A 45 -3.48 -10.16 -13.96
CA ILE A 45 -4.11 -8.85 -14.06
C ILE A 45 -4.33 -8.49 -15.53
N PHE A 46 -3.43 -8.89 -16.43
CA PHE A 46 -3.54 -8.62 -17.87
C PHE A 46 -4.56 -9.53 -18.57
N ASP A 47 -4.79 -10.72 -18.01
CA ASP A 47 -5.78 -11.65 -18.54
C ASP A 47 -7.23 -11.16 -18.34
N ASP A 48 -7.44 -10.19 -17.44
CA ASP A 48 -8.73 -9.56 -17.13
C ASP A 48 -8.63 -8.05 -17.36
N GLN A 49 -9.10 -7.60 -18.53
CA GLN A 49 -9.02 -6.20 -18.95
C GLN A 49 -9.70 -5.25 -17.95
N ASP A 50 -10.84 -5.63 -17.36
CA ASP A 50 -11.55 -4.79 -16.40
C ASP A 50 -10.77 -4.65 -15.10
N LEU A 51 -10.14 -5.75 -14.65
CA LEU A 51 -9.26 -5.75 -13.48
C LEU A 51 -7.99 -4.93 -13.74
N TYR A 52 -7.42 -5.00 -14.94
CA TYR A 52 -6.28 -4.18 -15.35
C TYR A 52 -6.62 -2.70 -15.34
N ASP A 53 -7.71 -2.30 -15.99
CA ASP A 53 -8.15 -0.90 -16.05
C ASP A 53 -8.46 -0.37 -14.64
N PHE A 54 -9.10 -1.19 -13.80
CA PHE A 54 -9.29 -0.87 -12.39
C PHE A 54 -7.97 -0.69 -11.64
N ALA A 55 -7.01 -1.60 -11.81
CA ALA A 55 -5.73 -1.54 -11.13
C ALA A 55 -4.93 -0.29 -11.52
N VAL A 56 -4.94 0.07 -12.82
CA VAL A 56 -4.32 1.29 -13.34
C VAL A 56 -4.97 2.53 -12.74
N LEU A 57 -6.30 2.60 -12.69
CA LEU A 57 -7.02 3.72 -12.05
C LEU A 57 -6.75 3.79 -10.55
N TYR A 58 -6.69 2.64 -9.87
CA TYR A 58 -6.45 2.55 -8.43
C TYR A 58 -5.10 3.17 -8.03
N ILE A 59 -4.03 2.90 -8.80
CA ILE A 59 -2.69 3.41 -8.48
C ILE A 59 -2.46 4.89 -8.89
N GLN A 60 -3.42 5.53 -9.58
CA GLN A 60 -3.35 6.97 -9.84
C GLN A 60 -3.48 7.76 -8.54
N ASP A 61 -4.32 7.31 -7.62
CA ASP A 61 -4.41 7.88 -6.28
C ASP A 61 -3.15 7.53 -5.46
N LYS A 62 -2.51 8.55 -4.91
CA LYS A 62 -1.25 8.40 -4.17
C LYS A 62 -1.40 7.47 -2.95
N ASN A 63 -2.48 7.62 -2.18
CA ASN A 63 -2.66 6.85 -0.95
C ASN A 63 -2.94 5.38 -1.27
N GLN A 64 -3.75 5.13 -2.31
CA GLN A 64 -4.02 3.79 -2.81
C GLN A 64 -2.77 3.13 -3.38
N ARG A 65 -1.95 3.88 -4.13
CA ARG A 65 -0.67 3.40 -4.63
C ARG A 65 0.29 3.01 -3.52
N GLU A 66 0.47 3.86 -2.52
CA GLU A 66 1.33 3.56 -1.36
C GLU A 66 0.82 2.33 -0.61
N ALA A 67 -0.49 2.22 -0.41
CA ALA A 67 -1.10 1.05 0.22
C ALA A 67 -0.85 -0.24 -0.59
N PHE A 68 -1.05 -0.20 -1.92
CA PHE A 68 -0.81 -1.34 -2.81
C PHE A 68 0.66 -1.79 -2.80
N MET A 69 1.58 -0.84 -2.90
CA MET A 69 3.02 -1.13 -2.91
C MET A 69 3.52 -1.70 -1.58
N GLY A 70 2.86 -1.37 -0.46
CA GLY A 70 3.15 -1.92 0.85
C GLY A 70 2.63 -3.34 1.10
N LEU A 71 1.80 -3.89 0.20
CA LEU A 71 1.30 -5.25 0.35
C LEU A 71 2.38 -6.30 0.01
N PRO A 72 2.38 -7.46 0.67
CA PRO A 72 3.15 -8.62 0.21
C PRO A 72 2.77 -9.00 -1.22
N THR A 73 3.75 -9.39 -2.05
CA THR A 73 3.56 -9.74 -3.47
C THR A 73 2.41 -10.74 -3.67
N ASP A 74 2.34 -11.79 -2.87
CA ASP A 74 1.32 -12.85 -2.97
C ASP A 74 -0.11 -12.35 -2.69
N TRP A 75 -0.26 -11.22 -2.01
CA TRP A 75 -1.55 -10.67 -1.62
C TRP A 75 -2.07 -9.61 -2.59
N LYS A 76 -1.21 -9.09 -3.48
CA LYS A 76 -1.54 -7.96 -4.36
C LYS A 76 -2.69 -8.26 -5.32
N VAL A 77 -2.64 -9.41 -6.00
CA VAL A 77 -3.69 -9.80 -6.97
C VAL A 77 -5.02 -10.06 -6.26
N TRP A 78 -5.01 -10.83 -5.17
CA TRP A 78 -6.20 -11.09 -4.37
C TRP A 78 -6.84 -9.79 -3.85
N PHE A 79 -6.01 -8.86 -3.35
CA PHE A 79 -6.48 -7.58 -2.84
C PHE A 79 -7.13 -6.73 -3.94
N LEU A 80 -6.52 -6.64 -5.12
CA LEU A 80 -7.10 -5.91 -6.25
C LEU A 80 -8.43 -6.52 -6.68
N LYS A 81 -8.53 -7.85 -6.81
CA LYS A 81 -9.78 -8.56 -7.10
C LYS A 81 -10.86 -8.25 -6.07
N ARG A 82 -10.52 -8.29 -4.77
CA ARG A 82 -11.44 -7.96 -3.67
C ARG A 82 -11.93 -6.51 -3.73
N ARG A 83 -11.03 -5.57 -4.01
CA ARG A 83 -11.37 -4.14 -4.14
C ARG A 83 -12.25 -3.88 -5.34
N TYR A 84 -11.95 -4.48 -6.48
CA TYR A 84 -12.76 -4.40 -7.69
C TYR A 84 -14.20 -4.87 -7.43
N GLN A 85 -14.37 -6.06 -6.84
CA GLN A 85 -15.69 -6.60 -6.48
C GLN A 85 -16.47 -5.68 -5.53
N THR A 86 -15.79 -5.10 -4.54
CA THR A 86 -16.43 -4.20 -3.56
C THR A 86 -16.91 -2.90 -4.23
N SER A 87 -16.09 -2.31 -5.10
CA SER A 87 -16.46 -1.12 -5.89
C SER A 87 -17.63 -1.41 -6.83
N PHE A 88 -17.65 -2.58 -7.47
CA PHE A 88 -18.75 -3.00 -8.35
C PHE A 88 -20.06 -3.19 -7.56
N THR A 89 -19.98 -3.83 -6.39
CA THR A 89 -21.15 -4.05 -5.52
C THR A 89 -21.70 -2.72 -4.98
N SER A 90 -20.83 -1.76 -4.66
CA SER A 90 -21.22 -0.42 -4.24
C SER A 90 -21.94 0.36 -5.35
N LEU A 91 -21.61 0.14 -6.62
CA LEU A 91 -22.29 0.78 -7.75
C LEU A 91 -23.69 0.19 -7.96
N LEU A 92 -23.82 -1.14 -7.84
CA LEU A 92 -25.12 -1.83 -7.89
C LEU A 92 -26.04 -1.45 -6.72
N SER A 93 -25.51 -1.33 -5.51
CA SER A 93 -26.31 -0.94 -4.33
C SER A 93 -26.72 0.54 -4.34
N SER A 94 -26.02 1.38 -5.12
CA SER A 94 -26.29 2.82 -5.20
C SER A 94 -27.29 3.20 -6.30
N GLY A 95 -27.86 2.22 -7.02
CA GLY A 95 -28.92 2.47 -8.01
C GLY A 95 -28.51 3.43 -9.14
N LYS A 96 -27.23 3.42 -9.55
CA LYS A 96 -26.68 4.29 -10.59
C LYS A 96 -26.52 3.61 -11.95
N ILE A 97 -27.28 2.55 -12.20
CA ILE A 97 -27.39 1.89 -13.51
C ILE A 97 -28.84 1.95 -13.96
#